data_AF-A0A953R9D5-F1
#
_entry.id   AF-A0A953R9D5-F1
#
_cell.length_a   1.000
_cell.length_b   1.000
_cell.length_c   1.000
_cell.angle_alpha   90.00
_cell.angle_beta   90.00
_cell.angle_gamma   90.00
#
_symmetry.space_group_name_H-M   'P 1'
#
loop_
_entity.id
_entity.type
_entity.pdbx_description
1 polymer ?
#
loop_
_entity_poly.entity_id
_entity_poly.type
_entity_poly.pdbx_seq_one_letter_code
_entity_poly.pdbx_strand_id
1 'polypeptide(L)'
;MMRKAALRAWVVLLLAGSGLSYAQIITTMAGGAWWGCPKGTMAALQAPLRYPGALAIDLQGNLYVADRDNLEVMRLSPDGMLTVVAGTGGQGSPAEGAQATSTPLDSPAGVAVDAAGNVYIAANGRVRKVSLNGIITTVASGGSGANRLAMDAAGNLYIGDSGTIRKVTPGGVISTVAKGLWGPGGIAVDSAGNVFATLYNTVLKVTPDGTSTTVVTNLGQPADVAVDAAGNLYIAEGSDVVKVAPGGTRTTVAGYCKYSGACTEEGQATNATLDARAVVADANGNIYIGDIGETYGHRVRKVTPAGIIGTVAGNGLPRFFGDGGAASEAALATPAGIALDSAGNLFIADQKNQRVRKVTPAGIISTVAGNGTEGFSGDKGPAAKASLSSPTAVAVDAAGNLYIAEGGHYYDYPGRVRKVTPDGNINTFAGGGTGYELNGVPATSARLGSPEALLLDAAGNLFLAADNVVYKVTPGGTMTAIAGTYSGYAGDGGPAAKAQLYSPLARSRPGRSRQPVHRR
;
A
#
# COMPACT_ATOMS: atom_id res chain seq x y z
N MET A 1 -24.20 25.00 7.07
CA MET A 1 -22.80 24.65 7.38
C MET A 1 -22.69 23.13 7.49
N MET A 2 -22.46 22.44 6.36
CA MET A 2 -22.41 20.98 6.30
C MET A 2 -20.95 20.50 6.28
N ARG A 3 -20.61 19.61 7.21
CA ARG A 3 -19.35 18.87 7.25
C ARG A 3 -19.37 17.81 6.14
N LYS A 4 -18.41 17.85 5.21
CA LYS A 4 -18.18 16.82 4.19
C LYS A 4 -17.40 15.66 4.83
N ALA A 5 -17.98 14.47 4.82
CA ALA A 5 -17.26 13.22 5.04
C ALA A 5 -16.85 12.65 3.67
N ALA A 6 -15.55 12.50 3.43
CA ALA A 6 -15.04 11.74 2.29
C ALA A 6 -14.98 10.26 2.71
N LEU A 7 -15.84 9.41 2.15
CA LEU A 7 -15.67 7.96 2.24
C LEU A 7 -14.54 7.55 1.29
N ARG A 8 -13.50 6.90 1.82
CA ARG A 8 -12.43 6.24 1.05
C ARG A 8 -12.75 4.74 1.01
N ALA A 9 -12.98 4.20 -0.18
CA ALA A 9 -13.07 2.76 -0.38
C ALA A 9 -11.65 2.15 -0.37
N TRP A 10 -11.44 1.12 0.45
CA TRP A 10 -10.22 0.33 0.47
C TRP A 10 -10.49 -0.99 -0.24
N VAL A 11 -9.70 -1.33 -1.26
CA VAL A 11 -9.75 -2.65 -1.91
C VAL A 11 -8.51 -3.42 -1.49
N VAL A 12 -8.69 -4.57 -0.85
CA VAL A 12 -7.67 -5.60 -0.68
C VAL A 12 -7.88 -6.62 -1.79
N LEU A 13 -6.92 -6.73 -2.72
CA LEU A 13 -6.93 -7.71 -3.80
C LEU A 13 -6.04 -8.89 -3.39
N LEU A 14 -6.62 -10.07 -3.20
CA LEU A 14 -5.90 -11.34 -3.08
C LEU A 14 -5.94 -12.03 -4.46
N LEU A 15 -4.83 -11.95 -5.20
CA LEU A 15 -4.64 -12.75 -6.42
C LEU A 15 -4.05 -14.10 -6.02
N ALA A 16 -4.80 -15.18 -6.28
CA ALA A 16 -4.31 -16.54 -6.17
C ALA A 16 -3.56 -16.93 -7.45
N GLY A 17 -2.25 -16.65 -7.46
CA GLY A 17 -1.29 -17.25 -8.38
C GLY A 17 -0.31 -18.09 -7.56
N SER A 18 -0.16 -19.37 -7.89
CA SER A 18 0.73 -20.29 -7.19
C SER A 18 2.19 -19.87 -7.37
N GLY A 19 2.84 -19.55 -6.25
CA GLY A 19 4.29 -19.38 -6.14
C GLY A 19 4.79 -17.95 -6.38
N LEU A 20 4.95 -17.20 -5.28
CA LEU A 20 5.99 -16.20 -4.96
C LEU A 20 5.42 -15.19 -3.94
N SER A 21 6.20 -14.88 -2.90
CA SER A 21 5.81 -14.03 -1.76
C SER A 21 5.49 -12.59 -2.21
N TYR A 22 4.22 -12.17 -2.10
CA TYR A 22 3.80 -10.79 -2.31
C TYR A 22 3.98 -9.98 -1.01
N ALA A 23 4.77 -8.90 -1.09
CA ALA A 23 4.67 -7.80 -0.13
C ALA A 23 3.28 -7.16 -0.28
N GLN A 24 2.53 -7.01 0.82
CA GLN A 24 1.22 -6.37 0.80
C GLN A 24 1.36 -4.85 0.64
N ILE A 25 1.50 -4.40 -0.60
CA ILE A 25 1.41 -2.99 -0.99
C ILE A 25 -0.05 -2.69 -1.31
N ILE A 26 -0.70 -1.85 -0.52
CA ILE A 26 -2.00 -1.27 -0.88
C ILE A 26 -1.75 -0.29 -2.02
N THR A 27 -2.33 -0.57 -3.19
CA THR A 27 -2.21 0.29 -4.38
C THR A 27 -3.62 0.77 -4.76
N THR A 28 -3.83 2.08 -4.84
CA THR A 28 -5.05 2.65 -5.42
C THR A 28 -5.10 2.29 -6.89
N MET A 29 -6.17 1.65 -7.34
CA MET A 29 -6.31 1.22 -8.75
C MET A 29 -7.29 2.08 -9.56
N ALA A 30 -8.24 2.78 -8.91
CA ALA A 30 -9.17 3.71 -9.56
C ALA A 30 -9.70 4.80 -8.61
N GLY A 31 -10.16 5.91 -9.20
CA GLY A 31 -10.81 7.03 -8.51
C GLY A 31 -10.13 8.39 -8.75
N GLY A 32 -10.88 9.43 -9.12
CA GLY A 32 -10.38 10.78 -9.45
C GLY A 32 -11.27 11.92 -8.94
N ALA A 33 -10.76 13.16 -8.96
CA ALA A 33 -11.36 14.34 -8.30
C ALA A 33 -12.43 15.10 -9.11
N TRP A 34 -12.81 14.61 -10.30
CA TRP A 34 -13.71 15.30 -11.23
C TRP A 34 -15.19 15.00 -10.97
N TRP A 35 -16.08 15.97 -11.26
CA TRP A 35 -17.53 15.77 -11.23
C TRP A 35 -18.05 15.26 -12.58
N GLY A 36 -18.73 14.10 -12.59
CA GLY A 36 -19.34 13.50 -13.79
C GLY A 36 -19.28 11.97 -13.78
N CYS A 37 -19.91 11.32 -14.76
CA CYS A 37 -19.76 9.87 -14.98
C CYS A 37 -18.55 9.63 -15.91
N PRO A 38 -17.81 8.52 -15.76
CA PRO A 38 -16.79 8.14 -16.73
C PRO A 38 -17.38 8.05 -18.15
N LYS A 39 -16.71 8.63 -19.14
CA LYS A 39 -17.11 8.54 -20.55
C LYS A 39 -15.98 7.95 -21.39
N GLY A 40 -16.30 6.87 -22.10
CA GLY A 40 -15.36 6.17 -22.97
C GLY A 40 -14.26 5.43 -22.20
N THR A 41 -13.06 5.42 -22.79
CA THR A 41 -11.87 4.79 -22.22
C THR A 41 -10.97 5.86 -21.59
N MET A 42 -10.54 5.67 -20.35
CA MET A 42 -9.69 6.64 -19.63
C MET A 42 -8.75 5.96 -18.64
N ALA A 43 -7.76 6.68 -18.13
CA ALA A 43 -6.92 6.18 -17.04
C ALA A 43 -7.76 5.98 -15.77
N ALA A 44 -7.68 4.79 -15.16
CA ALA A 44 -8.50 4.41 -14.01
C ALA A 44 -8.31 5.33 -12.80
N LEU A 45 -7.08 5.82 -12.59
CA LEU A 45 -6.74 6.79 -11.53
C LEU A 45 -7.34 8.19 -11.73
N GLN A 46 -7.96 8.45 -12.89
CA GLN A 46 -8.65 9.70 -13.17
C GLN A 46 -10.18 9.50 -13.24
N ALA A 47 -10.66 8.26 -13.11
CA ALA A 47 -12.07 7.93 -13.29
C ALA A 47 -12.92 8.42 -12.10
N PRO A 48 -13.98 9.21 -12.34
CA PRO A 48 -14.85 9.71 -11.27
C PRO A 48 -15.82 8.64 -10.77
N LEU A 49 -15.33 7.72 -9.93
CA LEU A 49 -16.16 6.72 -9.24
C LEU A 49 -16.95 7.37 -8.10
N ARG A 50 -18.22 6.99 -7.91
CA ARG A 50 -19.12 7.69 -6.99
C ARG A 50 -19.72 6.79 -5.92
N TYR A 51 -20.18 5.59 -6.25
CA TYR A 51 -20.60 4.60 -5.26
C TYR A 51 -20.45 3.15 -5.76
N PRO A 52 -19.22 2.59 -5.74
CA PRO A 52 -18.97 1.19 -6.09
C PRO A 52 -19.73 0.23 -5.16
N GLY A 53 -20.70 -0.50 -5.69
CA GLY A 53 -21.60 -1.37 -4.94
C GLY A 53 -21.33 -2.87 -5.07
N ALA A 54 -20.55 -3.29 -6.07
CA ALA A 54 -20.10 -4.67 -6.25
C ALA A 54 -18.85 -4.74 -7.15
N LEU A 55 -18.06 -5.80 -6.97
CA LEU A 55 -16.83 -6.06 -7.72
C LEU A 55 -16.81 -7.50 -8.27
N ALA A 56 -16.17 -7.71 -9.42
CA ALA A 56 -15.83 -9.03 -9.94
C ALA A 56 -14.48 -9.00 -10.66
N ILE A 57 -13.80 -10.13 -10.81
CA ILE A 57 -12.53 -10.22 -11.55
C ILE A 57 -12.59 -11.38 -12.53
N ASP A 58 -12.06 -11.20 -13.74
CA ASP A 58 -11.94 -12.28 -14.72
C ASP A 58 -10.58 -13.00 -14.65
N LEU A 59 -10.43 -14.05 -15.45
CA LEU A 59 -9.19 -14.84 -15.52
C LEU A 59 -8.00 -14.07 -16.11
N GLN A 60 -8.26 -12.94 -16.79
CA GLN A 60 -7.24 -12.06 -17.34
C GLN A 60 -6.82 -10.97 -16.35
N GLY A 61 -7.44 -10.93 -15.16
CA GLY A 61 -7.15 -9.95 -14.12
C GLY A 61 -7.85 -8.61 -14.31
N ASN A 62 -8.86 -8.52 -15.19
CA ASN A 62 -9.66 -7.31 -15.31
C ASN A 62 -10.64 -7.21 -14.14
N LEU A 63 -10.67 -6.05 -13.47
CA LEU A 63 -11.59 -5.75 -12.38
C LEU A 63 -12.86 -5.10 -12.93
N TYR A 64 -14.01 -5.68 -12.64
CA TYR A 64 -15.31 -5.11 -12.98
C TYR A 64 -15.91 -4.44 -11.74
N VAL A 65 -16.45 -3.24 -11.93
CA VAL A 65 -17.03 -2.42 -10.87
C VAL A 65 -18.44 -2.04 -11.26
N ALA A 66 -19.42 -2.38 -10.43
CA ALA A 66 -20.77 -1.84 -10.53
C ALA A 66 -20.86 -0.56 -9.69
N ASP A 67 -20.95 0.60 -10.35
CA ASP A 67 -21.06 1.90 -9.67
C ASP A 67 -22.54 2.33 -9.65
N ARG A 68 -23.13 2.32 -8.46
CA ARG A 68 -24.56 2.56 -8.25
C ARG A 68 -24.95 3.99 -8.54
N ASP A 69 -24.13 4.95 -8.15
CA ASP A 69 -24.45 6.38 -8.30
C ASP A 69 -24.15 6.87 -9.72
N ASN A 70 -23.17 6.26 -10.38
CA ASN A 70 -22.90 6.51 -11.80
C ASN A 70 -23.79 5.68 -12.73
N LEU A 71 -24.59 4.73 -12.23
CA LEU A 71 -25.48 3.89 -13.04
C LEU A 71 -24.75 3.17 -14.20
N GLU A 72 -23.50 2.79 -13.95
CA GLU A 72 -22.60 2.23 -14.95
C GLU A 72 -21.88 1.01 -14.35
N VAL A 73 -21.54 0.07 -15.22
CA VAL A 73 -20.61 -1.03 -14.91
C VAL A 73 -19.35 -0.79 -15.73
N MET A 74 -18.20 -0.71 -15.05
CA MET A 74 -16.92 -0.41 -15.66
C MET A 74 -15.99 -1.62 -15.56
N ARG A 75 -15.07 -1.74 -16.51
CA ARG A 75 -13.94 -2.67 -16.47
C ARG A 75 -12.65 -1.89 -16.33
N LEU A 76 -11.84 -2.28 -15.37
CA LEU A 76 -10.45 -1.89 -15.16
C LEU A 76 -9.54 -2.98 -15.70
N SER A 77 -8.69 -2.67 -16.67
CA SER A 77 -7.67 -3.60 -17.15
C SER A 77 -6.38 -3.51 -16.33
N PRO A 78 -5.55 -4.57 -16.31
CA PRO A 78 -4.28 -4.60 -15.57
C PRO A 78 -3.28 -3.49 -15.94
N ASP A 79 -3.42 -2.89 -17.12
CA ASP A 79 -2.61 -1.75 -17.59
C ASP A 79 -3.06 -0.40 -17.00
N GLY A 80 -4.10 -0.39 -16.15
CA GLY A 80 -4.59 0.80 -15.46
C GLY A 80 -5.61 1.62 -16.27
N MET A 81 -6.21 1.03 -17.30
CA MET A 81 -7.27 1.68 -18.08
C MET A 81 -8.66 1.26 -17.58
N LEU A 82 -9.59 2.23 -17.55
CA LEU A 82 -11.01 2.04 -17.26
C LEU A 82 -11.83 2.21 -18.53
N THR A 83 -12.76 1.28 -18.77
CA THR A 83 -13.73 1.31 -19.88
C THR A 83 -15.13 1.03 -19.38
N VAL A 84 -16.15 1.76 -19.85
CA VAL A 84 -17.56 1.45 -19.56
C VAL A 84 -17.98 0.19 -20.31
N VAL A 85 -18.55 -0.78 -19.60
CA VAL A 85 -19.06 -2.06 -20.13
C VAL A 85 -20.57 -2.01 -20.33
N ALA A 86 -21.29 -1.34 -19.44
CA ALA A 86 -22.74 -1.18 -19.52
C ALA A 86 -23.21 0.08 -18.79
N GLY A 87 -24.35 0.63 -19.21
CA GLY A 87 -24.92 1.85 -18.64
C GLY A 87 -24.52 3.11 -19.40
N THR A 88 -25.33 4.15 -19.26
CA THR A 88 -25.14 5.45 -19.92
C THR A 88 -24.91 6.60 -18.95
N GLY A 89 -24.98 6.35 -17.64
CA GLY A 89 -25.02 7.39 -16.61
C GLY A 89 -26.39 8.00 -16.35
N GLY A 90 -27.42 7.57 -17.09
CA GLY A 90 -28.81 7.99 -16.90
C GLY A 90 -29.70 6.84 -16.39
N GLN A 91 -30.74 7.19 -15.65
CA GLN A 91 -31.75 6.22 -15.20
C GLN A 91 -32.61 5.70 -16.36
N GLY A 92 -32.95 4.42 -16.30
CA GLY A 92 -33.82 3.77 -17.27
C GLY A 92 -33.64 2.26 -17.27
N SER A 93 -34.40 1.57 -18.14
CA SER A 93 -34.29 0.12 -18.32
C SER A 93 -33.61 -0.23 -19.64
N PRO A 94 -32.69 -1.21 -19.64
CA PRO A 94 -32.08 -1.71 -20.86
C PRO A 94 -33.10 -2.24 -21.86
N ALA A 95 -32.96 -1.86 -23.13
CA ALA A 95 -33.65 -2.54 -24.23
C ALA A 95 -32.99 -3.90 -24.47
N GLU A 96 -33.78 -4.98 -24.55
CA GLU A 96 -33.27 -6.34 -24.80
C GLU A 96 -32.55 -6.41 -26.15
N GLY A 97 -31.37 -7.03 -26.17
CA GLY A 97 -30.57 -7.20 -27.39
C GLY A 97 -29.84 -5.94 -27.85
N ALA A 98 -29.89 -4.83 -27.10
CA ALA A 98 -29.17 -3.60 -27.44
C ALA A 98 -27.68 -3.66 -27.03
N GLN A 99 -26.91 -2.69 -27.52
CA GLN A 99 -25.55 -2.44 -27.01
C GLN A 99 -25.61 -1.96 -25.56
N ALA A 100 -24.90 -2.64 -24.67
CA ALA A 100 -24.93 -2.43 -23.22
C ALA A 100 -24.47 -1.02 -22.82
N THR A 101 -23.53 -0.43 -23.58
CA THR A 101 -23.01 0.94 -23.36
C THR A 101 -23.95 2.03 -23.86
N SER A 102 -24.98 1.68 -24.63
CA SER A 102 -25.97 2.61 -25.20
C SER A 102 -27.31 2.54 -24.49
N THR A 103 -27.40 1.82 -23.37
CA THR A 103 -28.67 1.59 -22.68
C THR A 103 -28.54 1.88 -21.18
N PRO A 104 -29.52 2.56 -20.56
CA PRO A 104 -29.44 2.97 -19.17
C PRO A 104 -29.55 1.78 -18.21
N LEU A 105 -28.89 1.87 -17.06
CA LEU A 105 -29.06 0.96 -15.93
C LEU A 105 -29.70 1.69 -14.77
N ASP A 106 -30.40 0.97 -13.90
CA ASP A 106 -30.84 1.51 -12.61
C ASP A 106 -30.24 0.69 -11.46
N SER A 107 -29.53 1.39 -10.57
CA SER A 107 -28.99 0.88 -9.32
C SER A 107 -28.25 -0.46 -9.47
N PRO A 108 -27.19 -0.55 -10.30
CA PRO A 108 -26.44 -1.79 -10.49
C PRO A 108 -25.85 -2.26 -9.15
N ALA A 109 -26.35 -3.38 -8.63
CA ALA A 109 -26.11 -3.82 -7.25
C ALA A 109 -25.27 -5.09 -7.14
N GLY A 110 -24.99 -5.75 -8.26
CA GLY A 110 -24.20 -6.98 -8.34
C GLY A 110 -23.57 -7.13 -9.73
N VAL A 111 -22.34 -7.64 -9.76
CA VAL A 111 -21.62 -7.96 -10.99
C VAL A 111 -20.93 -9.32 -10.83
N ALA A 112 -20.93 -10.12 -11.89
CA ALA A 112 -20.16 -11.37 -11.99
C ALA A 112 -19.64 -11.53 -13.43
N VAL A 113 -18.63 -12.36 -13.63
CA VAL A 113 -18.03 -12.60 -14.96
C VAL A 113 -17.80 -14.10 -15.16
N ASP A 114 -18.13 -14.62 -16.34
CA ASP A 114 -17.89 -16.03 -16.67
C ASP A 114 -16.49 -16.25 -17.27
N ALA A 115 -16.08 -17.51 -17.38
CA ALA A 115 -14.76 -17.88 -17.92
C ALA A 115 -14.57 -17.47 -19.40
N ALA A 116 -15.66 -17.23 -20.12
CA ALA A 116 -15.61 -16.71 -21.49
C ALA A 116 -15.48 -15.18 -21.54
N GLY A 117 -15.64 -14.47 -20.42
CA GLY A 117 -15.57 -13.02 -20.31
C GLY A 117 -16.91 -12.30 -20.46
N ASN A 118 -18.03 -13.01 -20.45
CA ASN A 118 -19.35 -12.37 -20.43
C ASN A 118 -19.64 -11.82 -19.02
N VAL A 119 -20.27 -10.65 -18.97
CA VAL A 119 -20.50 -9.92 -17.70
C VAL A 119 -21.97 -10.03 -17.32
N TYR A 120 -22.24 -10.43 -16.08
CA TYR A 120 -23.57 -10.57 -15.53
C TYR A 120 -23.82 -9.44 -14.55
N ILE A 121 -24.93 -8.72 -14.73
CA ILE A 121 -25.25 -7.48 -14.02
C ILE A 121 -26.62 -7.62 -13.38
N ALA A 122 -26.68 -7.41 -12.07
CA ALA A 122 -27.91 -7.24 -11.34
C ALA A 122 -28.29 -5.76 -11.30
N ALA A 123 -29.33 -5.38 -12.04
CA ALA A 123 -29.83 -4.01 -12.13
C ALA A 123 -31.33 -4.02 -12.48
N ASN A 124 -32.08 -2.99 -12.08
CA ASN A 124 -33.51 -2.86 -12.39
C ASN A 124 -34.36 -4.09 -11.96
N GLY A 125 -34.01 -4.77 -10.86
CA GLY A 125 -34.72 -5.98 -10.39
C GLY A 125 -34.59 -7.20 -11.31
N ARG A 126 -33.62 -7.20 -12.24
CA ARG A 126 -33.30 -8.35 -13.11
C ARG A 126 -31.82 -8.65 -13.07
N VAL A 127 -31.47 -9.83 -13.55
CA VAL A 127 -30.08 -10.18 -13.89
C VAL A 127 -29.97 -10.24 -15.41
N ARG A 128 -29.02 -9.49 -15.94
CA ARG A 128 -28.73 -9.41 -17.38
C ARG A 128 -27.32 -9.90 -17.66
N LYS A 129 -27.12 -10.49 -18.83
CA LYS A 129 -25.82 -10.87 -19.39
C LYS A 129 -25.43 -9.87 -20.48
N VAL A 130 -24.20 -9.37 -20.42
CA VAL A 130 -23.53 -8.64 -21.49
C VAL A 130 -22.55 -9.60 -22.14
N SER A 131 -22.80 -9.95 -23.40
CA SER A 131 -21.92 -10.85 -24.16
C SER A 131 -20.65 -10.13 -24.64
N LEU A 132 -19.67 -10.90 -25.13
CA LEU A 132 -18.41 -10.38 -25.66
C LEU A 132 -18.53 -9.33 -26.78
N ASN A 133 -19.64 -9.34 -27.53
CA ASN A 133 -19.98 -8.36 -28.55
C ASN A 133 -20.74 -7.13 -27.99
N GLY A 134 -20.82 -6.99 -26.67
CA GLY A 134 -21.46 -5.86 -25.99
C GLY A 134 -22.99 -5.92 -25.95
N ILE A 135 -23.61 -7.04 -26.33
CA ILE A 135 -25.07 -7.17 -26.36
C ILE A 135 -25.62 -7.55 -24.98
N ILE A 136 -26.64 -6.84 -24.51
CA ILE A 136 -27.27 -7.09 -23.21
C ILE A 136 -28.59 -7.86 -23.33
N THR A 137 -28.75 -8.95 -22.56
CA THR A 137 -29.97 -9.78 -22.53
C THR A 137 -30.35 -10.20 -21.11
N THR A 138 -31.64 -10.30 -20.80
CA THR A 138 -32.11 -10.81 -19.50
C THR A 138 -31.88 -12.32 -19.37
N VAL A 139 -31.29 -12.76 -18.25
CA VAL A 139 -31.08 -14.18 -17.93
C VAL A 139 -31.88 -14.65 -16.72
N ALA A 140 -32.31 -13.73 -15.85
CA ALA A 140 -33.24 -14.04 -14.77
C ALA A 140 -34.09 -12.82 -14.40
N SER A 141 -35.36 -13.06 -14.12
CA SER A 141 -36.33 -12.07 -13.62
C SER A 141 -36.96 -12.55 -12.29
N GLY A 142 -37.75 -11.69 -11.65
CA GLY A 142 -38.57 -12.07 -10.47
C GLY A 142 -37.85 -12.06 -9.12
N GLY A 143 -36.67 -11.45 -9.00
CA GLY A 143 -35.98 -11.25 -7.72
C GLY A 143 -36.30 -9.87 -7.13
N SER A 144 -36.46 -9.80 -5.80
CA SER A 144 -36.56 -8.54 -5.05
C SER A 144 -35.27 -8.27 -4.27
N GLY A 145 -34.75 -7.04 -4.37
CA GLY A 145 -33.64 -6.55 -3.55
C GLY A 145 -32.32 -6.34 -4.29
N ALA A 146 -31.25 -6.16 -3.51
CA ALA A 146 -29.90 -5.88 -4.00
C ALA A 146 -29.19 -7.20 -4.37
N ASN A 147 -29.61 -7.80 -5.49
CA ASN A 147 -29.21 -9.14 -5.91
C ASN A 147 -27.68 -9.29 -5.96
N ARG A 148 -27.12 -10.06 -5.02
CA ARG A 148 -25.70 -10.44 -5.04
C ARG A 148 -25.52 -11.59 -6.00
N LEU A 149 -24.41 -11.57 -6.73
CA LEU A 149 -24.10 -12.54 -7.78
C LEU A 149 -22.81 -13.27 -7.43
N ALA A 150 -22.80 -14.58 -7.61
CA ALA A 150 -21.60 -15.42 -7.60
C ALA A 150 -21.68 -16.42 -8.74
N MET A 151 -20.53 -16.91 -9.21
CA MET A 151 -20.48 -17.88 -10.30
C MET A 151 -19.50 -19.00 -9.97
N ASP A 152 -19.87 -20.23 -10.29
CA ASP A 152 -18.97 -21.38 -10.16
C ASP A 152 -18.15 -21.60 -11.45
N ALA A 153 -17.13 -22.47 -11.36
CA ALA A 153 -16.27 -22.79 -12.50
C ALA A 153 -17.02 -23.49 -13.66
N ALA A 154 -18.21 -24.04 -13.42
CA ALA A 154 -19.05 -24.63 -14.45
C ALA A 154 -19.95 -23.57 -15.15
N GLY A 155 -19.85 -22.30 -14.76
CA GLY A 155 -20.63 -21.20 -15.32
C GLY A 155 -22.06 -21.11 -14.78
N ASN A 156 -22.37 -21.79 -13.67
CA ASN A 156 -23.66 -21.59 -13.03
C ASN A 156 -23.64 -20.28 -12.24
N LEU A 157 -24.65 -19.44 -12.47
CA LEU A 157 -24.85 -18.19 -11.77
C LEU A 157 -25.72 -18.41 -10.53
N TYR A 158 -25.25 -17.95 -9.38
CA TYR A 158 -25.99 -17.93 -8.13
C TYR A 158 -26.48 -16.50 -7.86
N ILE A 159 -27.74 -16.36 -7.48
CA ILE A 159 -28.43 -15.09 -7.26
C ILE A 159 -28.97 -15.08 -5.83
N GLY A 160 -28.44 -14.19 -4.99
CA GLY A 160 -28.96 -13.96 -3.64
C GLY A 160 -30.03 -12.87 -3.65
N ASP A 161 -31.29 -13.26 -3.50
CA ASP A 161 -32.44 -12.35 -3.41
C ASP A 161 -32.88 -12.15 -1.94
N SER A 162 -33.83 -11.25 -1.67
CA SER A 162 -34.26 -10.88 -0.30
C SER A 162 -34.72 -12.02 0.62
N GLY A 163 -34.94 -13.24 0.11
CA GLY A 163 -35.19 -14.42 0.95
C GLY A 163 -34.87 -15.78 0.34
N THR A 164 -34.21 -15.81 -0.82
CA THR A 164 -33.82 -17.06 -1.49
C THR A 164 -32.45 -16.94 -2.12
N ILE A 165 -31.79 -18.08 -2.34
CA ILE A 165 -30.67 -18.19 -3.27
C ILE A 165 -31.18 -19.01 -4.45
N ARG A 166 -31.08 -18.47 -5.67
CA ARG A 166 -31.40 -19.17 -6.92
C ARG A 166 -30.12 -19.51 -7.68
N LYS A 167 -30.15 -20.60 -8.44
CA LYS A 167 -29.10 -21.02 -9.36
C LYS A 167 -29.64 -20.95 -10.79
N VAL A 168 -28.86 -20.39 -11.70
CA VAL A 168 -29.13 -20.37 -13.15
C VAL A 168 -28.01 -21.15 -13.82
N THR A 169 -28.35 -22.23 -14.53
CA THR A 169 -27.36 -23.00 -15.27
C THR A 169 -26.94 -22.27 -16.55
N PRO A 170 -25.80 -22.63 -17.18
CA PRO A 170 -25.44 -22.09 -18.50
C PRO A 170 -26.54 -22.26 -19.57
N GLY A 171 -27.36 -23.31 -19.44
CA GLY A 171 -28.52 -23.55 -20.30
C GLY A 171 -29.76 -22.72 -19.96
N GLY A 172 -29.69 -21.83 -18.96
CA GLY A 172 -30.78 -20.93 -18.56
C GLY A 172 -31.80 -21.54 -17.60
N VAL A 173 -31.56 -22.74 -17.06
CA VAL A 173 -32.48 -23.37 -16.10
C VAL A 173 -32.31 -22.71 -14.73
N ILE A 174 -33.41 -22.22 -14.16
CA ILE A 174 -33.44 -21.59 -12.84
C ILE A 174 -33.97 -22.58 -11.79
N SER A 175 -33.26 -22.74 -10.68
CA SER A 175 -33.69 -23.53 -9.52
C SER A 175 -33.43 -22.79 -8.20
N THR A 176 -34.15 -23.17 -7.14
CA THR A 176 -33.94 -22.60 -5.78
C THR A 176 -32.97 -23.47 -5.00
N VAL A 177 -31.89 -22.86 -4.50
CA VAL A 177 -30.85 -23.51 -3.68
C VAL A 177 -31.19 -23.40 -2.19
N ALA A 178 -31.70 -22.25 -1.75
CA ALA A 178 -32.09 -22.02 -0.35
C ALA A 178 -33.28 -21.06 -0.28
N LYS A 179 -34.10 -21.19 0.78
CA LYS A 179 -35.30 -20.37 1.03
C LYS A 179 -35.41 -20.00 2.51
N GLY A 180 -36.23 -18.99 2.81
CA GLY A 180 -36.45 -18.53 4.20
C GLY A 180 -35.30 -17.71 4.77
N LEU A 181 -34.47 -17.16 3.89
CA LEU A 181 -33.37 -16.27 4.27
C LEU A 181 -33.90 -14.87 4.53
N TRP A 182 -33.12 -14.05 5.24
CA TRP A 182 -33.40 -12.65 5.50
C TRP A 182 -32.36 -11.79 4.79
N GLY A 183 -32.46 -11.71 3.46
CA GLY A 183 -31.61 -10.89 2.59
C GLY A 183 -30.10 -11.11 2.77
N PRO A 184 -29.47 -12.03 2.02
CA PRO A 184 -28.03 -12.25 2.14
C PRO A 184 -27.24 -10.99 1.78
N GLY A 185 -26.26 -10.63 2.63
CA GLY A 185 -25.40 -9.46 2.43
C GLY A 185 -24.44 -9.62 1.25
N GLY A 186 -23.92 -10.83 1.09
CA GLY A 186 -22.98 -11.30 0.08
C GLY A 186 -23.06 -12.81 -0.12
N ILE A 187 -22.63 -13.29 -1.28
CA ILE A 187 -22.63 -14.71 -1.63
C ILE A 187 -21.33 -15.12 -2.31
N ALA A 188 -20.86 -16.33 -2.01
CA ALA A 188 -19.72 -16.96 -2.68
C ALA A 188 -19.99 -18.44 -2.96
N VAL A 189 -19.24 -19.04 -3.87
CA VAL A 189 -19.34 -20.46 -4.21
C VAL A 189 -17.95 -21.07 -4.34
N ASP A 190 -17.74 -22.26 -3.75
CA ASP A 190 -16.48 -22.99 -3.87
C ASP A 190 -16.46 -23.96 -5.06
N SER A 191 -15.31 -24.61 -5.31
CA SER A 191 -15.12 -25.56 -6.40
C SER A 191 -15.95 -26.84 -6.25
N ALA A 192 -16.45 -27.14 -5.04
CA ALA A 192 -17.37 -28.25 -4.80
C ALA A 192 -18.84 -27.85 -5.00
N GLY A 193 -19.12 -26.57 -5.34
CA GLY A 193 -20.46 -26.04 -5.56
C GLY A 193 -21.19 -25.69 -4.26
N ASN A 194 -20.50 -25.63 -3.12
CA ASN A 194 -21.11 -25.15 -1.88
C ASN A 194 -21.28 -23.63 -1.95
N VAL A 195 -22.45 -23.15 -1.57
CA VAL A 195 -22.77 -21.72 -1.52
C VAL A 195 -22.60 -21.20 -0.11
N PHE A 196 -21.88 -20.10 0.05
CA PHE A 196 -21.72 -19.37 1.30
C PHE A 196 -22.50 -18.06 1.23
N ALA A 197 -23.30 -17.76 2.24
CA ALA A 197 -24.12 -16.54 2.30
C ALA A 197 -23.92 -15.85 3.64
N THR A 198 -23.60 -14.55 3.62
CA THR A 198 -23.62 -13.75 4.85
C THR A 198 -25.05 -13.42 5.24
N LEU A 199 -25.37 -13.63 6.52
CA LEU A 199 -26.64 -13.27 7.14
C LEU A 199 -26.35 -12.39 8.36
N TYR A 200 -27.38 -11.80 8.97
CA TYR A 200 -27.31 -10.81 10.06
C TYR A 200 -26.04 -10.80 10.94
N ASN A 201 -25.64 -11.94 11.50
CA ASN A 201 -24.40 -12.10 12.26
C ASN A 201 -23.69 -13.45 12.00
N THR A 202 -23.98 -14.12 10.88
CA THR A 202 -23.48 -15.47 10.58
C THR A 202 -23.08 -15.64 9.11
N VAL A 203 -22.38 -16.74 8.81
CA VAL A 203 -22.27 -17.28 7.46
C VAL A 203 -22.96 -18.63 7.40
N LEU A 204 -23.91 -18.76 6.47
CA LEU A 204 -24.56 -20.01 6.12
C LEU A 204 -23.82 -20.68 4.96
N LYS A 205 -23.53 -21.97 5.09
CA LYS A 205 -23.09 -22.83 3.98
C LYS A 205 -24.27 -23.67 3.51
N VAL A 206 -24.50 -23.73 2.20
CA VAL A 206 -25.48 -24.59 1.55
C VAL A 206 -24.75 -25.53 0.59
N THR A 207 -24.84 -26.83 0.82
CA THR A 207 -24.23 -27.85 -0.05
C THR A 207 -25.08 -28.07 -1.32
N PRO A 208 -24.53 -28.69 -2.39
CA PRO A 208 -25.27 -28.92 -3.64
C PRO A 208 -26.57 -29.74 -3.50
N ASP A 209 -26.68 -30.56 -2.45
CA ASP A 209 -27.88 -31.32 -2.10
C ASP A 209 -28.96 -30.48 -1.37
N GLY A 210 -28.68 -29.20 -1.08
CA GLY A 210 -29.57 -28.27 -0.38
C GLY A 210 -29.40 -28.23 1.13
N THR A 211 -28.49 -29.02 1.72
CA THR A 211 -28.27 -29.00 3.17
C THR A 211 -27.66 -27.68 3.62
N SER A 212 -28.30 -27.03 4.60
CA SER A 212 -27.93 -25.71 5.10
C SER A 212 -27.33 -25.80 6.50
N THR A 213 -26.11 -25.29 6.70
CA THR A 213 -25.39 -25.30 7.98
C THR A 213 -24.74 -23.95 8.27
N THR A 214 -24.89 -23.44 9.50
CA THR A 214 -24.17 -22.24 9.94
C THR A 214 -22.71 -22.60 10.23
N VAL A 215 -21.77 -21.93 9.56
CA VAL A 215 -20.32 -22.23 9.65
C VAL A 215 -19.53 -21.14 10.36
N VAL A 216 -20.08 -19.93 10.49
CA VAL A 216 -19.47 -18.83 11.25
C VAL A 216 -20.56 -18.09 12.02
N THR A 217 -20.27 -17.69 13.25
CA THR A 217 -21.17 -16.94 14.14
C THR A 217 -20.45 -15.74 14.78
N ASN A 218 -21.21 -14.90 15.50
CA ASN A 218 -20.70 -13.74 16.23
C ASN A 218 -19.95 -12.74 15.32
N LEU A 219 -20.51 -12.50 14.13
CA LEU A 219 -19.99 -11.51 13.21
C LEU A 219 -20.61 -10.13 13.49
N GLY A 220 -19.77 -9.10 13.45
CA GLY A 220 -20.15 -7.71 13.69
C GLY A 220 -20.67 -7.03 12.43
N GLN A 221 -21.82 -7.48 11.92
CA GLN A 221 -22.44 -7.01 10.66
C GLN A 221 -21.69 -7.44 9.40
N PRO A 222 -21.76 -8.72 9.00
CA PRO A 222 -21.08 -9.20 7.81
C PRO A 222 -21.75 -8.68 6.54
N ALA A 223 -20.99 -7.92 5.75
CA ALA A 223 -21.45 -7.30 4.52
C ALA A 223 -21.23 -8.20 3.30
N ASP A 224 -20.14 -8.99 3.28
CA ASP A 224 -19.79 -9.84 2.14
C ASP A 224 -18.91 -11.04 2.55
N VAL A 225 -18.84 -12.06 1.70
CA VAL A 225 -18.01 -13.26 1.90
C VAL A 225 -17.34 -13.70 0.60
N ALA A 226 -16.10 -14.17 0.70
CA ALA A 226 -15.38 -14.90 -0.34
C ALA A 226 -14.85 -16.24 0.19
N VAL A 227 -14.60 -17.20 -0.69
CA VAL A 227 -14.03 -18.50 -0.36
C VAL A 227 -12.84 -18.80 -1.27
N ASP A 228 -11.73 -19.28 -0.69
CA ASP A 228 -10.55 -19.68 -1.46
C ASP A 228 -10.54 -21.19 -1.80
N ALA A 229 -9.56 -21.60 -2.62
CA ALA A 229 -9.42 -22.99 -3.05
C ALA A 229 -9.12 -23.98 -1.90
N ALA A 230 -8.63 -23.48 -0.76
CA ALA A 230 -8.39 -24.28 0.44
C ALA A 230 -9.62 -24.31 1.38
N GLY A 231 -10.72 -23.64 0.99
CA GLY A 231 -11.96 -23.55 1.77
C GLY A 231 -11.92 -22.52 2.90
N ASN A 232 -10.93 -21.62 2.92
CA ASN A 232 -10.95 -20.52 3.88
C ASN A 232 -12.00 -19.49 3.47
N LEU A 233 -12.77 -19.00 4.44
CA LEU A 233 -13.73 -17.92 4.25
C LEU A 233 -13.09 -16.58 4.59
N TYR A 234 -13.29 -15.58 3.74
CA TYR A 234 -12.90 -14.19 3.97
C TYR A 234 -14.17 -13.37 4.07
N ILE A 235 -14.42 -12.77 5.23
CA ILE A 235 -15.69 -12.12 5.54
C ILE A 235 -15.40 -10.67 5.89
N ALA A 236 -16.05 -9.75 5.17
CA ALA A 236 -16.06 -8.35 5.54
C ALA A 236 -17.12 -8.14 6.60
N GLU A 237 -16.76 -7.66 7.79
CA GLU A 237 -17.67 -7.38 8.90
C GLU A 237 -17.35 -6.03 9.53
N GLY A 238 -18.32 -5.12 9.60
CA GLY A 238 -18.11 -3.79 10.18
C GLY A 238 -16.91 -3.05 9.56
N SER A 239 -15.83 -2.86 10.33
CA SER A 239 -14.57 -2.24 9.91
C SER A 239 -13.46 -3.22 9.53
N ASP A 240 -13.70 -4.52 9.65
CA ASP A 240 -12.69 -5.56 9.61
C ASP A 240 -12.96 -6.57 8.49
N VAL A 241 -11.91 -7.29 8.10
CA VAL A 241 -11.95 -8.46 7.25
C VAL A 241 -11.36 -9.61 8.05
N VAL A 242 -12.14 -10.66 8.25
CA VAL A 242 -11.67 -11.86 8.96
C VAL A 242 -11.53 -13.03 8.01
N LYS A 243 -10.50 -13.83 8.23
CA LYS A 243 -10.31 -15.13 7.63
C LYS A 243 -10.75 -16.19 8.63
N VAL A 244 -11.56 -17.13 8.18
CA VAL A 244 -11.96 -18.31 8.95
C VAL A 244 -11.49 -19.54 8.20
N ALA A 245 -10.61 -20.33 8.82
CA ALA A 245 -10.13 -21.58 8.25
C ALA A 245 -11.24 -22.65 8.26
N PRO A 246 -11.16 -23.72 7.44
CA PRO A 246 -12.13 -24.82 7.45
C PRO A 246 -12.36 -25.46 8.83
N GLY A 247 -11.37 -25.39 9.73
CA GLY A 247 -11.46 -25.84 11.12
C GLY A 247 -12.08 -24.84 12.10
N GLY A 248 -12.59 -23.69 11.62
CA GLY A 248 -13.24 -22.66 12.43
C GLY A 248 -12.30 -21.63 13.07
N THR A 249 -10.98 -21.78 12.95
CA THR A 249 -10.01 -20.80 13.45
C THR A 249 -10.20 -19.46 12.73
N ARG A 250 -10.49 -18.41 13.50
CA ARG A 250 -10.72 -17.04 13.01
C ARG A 250 -9.49 -16.17 13.24
N THR A 251 -9.08 -15.44 12.22
CA THR A 251 -7.97 -14.46 12.25
C THR A 251 -8.38 -13.19 11.53
N THR A 252 -8.14 -12.01 12.10
CA THR A 252 -8.35 -10.74 11.40
C THR A 252 -7.23 -10.53 10.38
N VAL A 253 -7.62 -10.24 9.14
CA VAL A 253 -6.73 -10.07 7.98
C VAL A 253 -6.53 -8.59 7.63
N ALA A 254 -7.55 -7.76 7.91
CA ALA A 254 -7.50 -6.31 7.78
C ALA A 254 -8.55 -5.68 8.72
N GLY A 255 -8.35 -4.45 9.20
CA GLY A 255 -9.33 -3.78 10.07
C GLY A 255 -8.74 -2.81 11.08
N TYR A 256 -9.59 -1.95 11.68
CA TYR A 256 -9.19 -0.84 12.57
C TYR A 256 -9.25 -1.27 14.04
N CYS A 257 -8.11 -1.47 14.70
CA CYS A 257 -8.07 -1.76 16.15
C CYS A 257 -8.46 -0.51 16.96
N LYS A 258 -9.65 -0.53 17.56
CA LYS A 258 -10.13 0.49 18.50
C LYS A 258 -9.91 0.00 19.95
N TYR A 259 -8.89 0.55 20.62
CA TYR A 259 -8.67 0.56 22.08
C TYR A 259 -9.10 -0.68 22.89
N SER A 260 -8.14 -1.56 23.24
CA SER A 260 -8.17 -2.29 24.53
C SER A 260 -6.87 -3.07 24.80
N GLY A 261 -5.86 -2.40 25.34
CA GLY A 261 -4.94 -2.94 26.36
C GLY A 261 -4.15 -4.26 26.12
N ALA A 262 -4.18 -4.89 24.95
CA ALA A 262 -3.52 -6.15 24.66
C ALA A 262 -2.40 -6.02 23.60
N CYS A 263 -1.76 -4.85 23.52
CA CYS A 263 -0.57 -4.66 22.68
C CYS A 263 0.64 -5.30 23.38
N THR A 264 1.46 -6.05 22.64
CA THR A 264 2.73 -6.61 23.13
C THR A 264 3.89 -5.98 22.37
N GLU A 265 4.99 -5.65 23.06
CA GLU A 265 6.15 -5.01 22.42
C GLU A 265 7.02 -5.99 21.60
N GLU A 266 6.78 -7.29 21.72
CA GLU A 266 7.46 -8.35 20.98
C GLU A 266 6.44 -9.38 20.49
N GLY A 267 6.70 -10.01 19.34
CA GLY A 267 5.78 -10.96 18.72
C GLY A 267 5.32 -10.50 17.34
N GLN A 268 4.06 -10.71 16.98
CA GLN A 268 3.54 -10.27 15.68
C GLN A 268 3.58 -8.74 15.59
N ALA A 269 4.19 -8.20 14.53
CA ALA A 269 4.38 -6.78 14.29
C ALA A 269 3.05 -6.00 14.26
N THR A 270 1.94 -6.68 13.94
CA THR A 270 0.58 -6.12 13.98
C THR A 270 0.09 -5.74 15.37
N ASN A 271 0.78 -6.19 16.42
CA ASN A 271 0.43 -5.94 17.83
C ASN A 271 1.38 -4.93 18.51
N ALA A 272 2.37 -4.41 17.79
CA ALA A 272 3.38 -3.50 18.35
C ALA A 272 3.00 -2.03 18.13
N THR A 273 3.14 -1.23 19.19
CA THR A 273 3.06 0.23 19.11
C THR A 273 4.42 0.76 18.65
N LEU A 274 4.43 1.54 17.56
CA LEU A 274 5.63 2.15 16.99
C LEU A 274 5.37 3.62 16.69
N ASP A 275 6.37 4.47 16.95
CA ASP A 275 6.45 5.81 16.38
C ASP A 275 7.52 5.78 15.29
N ALA A 276 7.15 5.21 14.14
CA ALA A 276 8.08 4.89 13.06
C ALA A 276 8.46 6.14 12.25
N ARG A 277 9.74 6.55 12.28
CA ARG A 277 10.26 7.68 11.47
C ARG A 277 11.07 7.26 10.25
N ALA A 278 11.80 6.15 10.32
CA ALA A 278 12.62 5.65 9.22
C ALA A 278 12.38 4.17 8.97
N VAL A 279 12.55 3.73 7.72
CA VAL A 279 12.39 2.32 7.33
C VAL A 279 13.40 1.91 6.27
N VAL A 280 14.03 0.75 6.41
CA VAL A 280 14.90 0.13 5.38
C VAL A 280 14.69 -1.38 5.35
N ALA A 281 14.85 -2.01 4.19
CA ALA A 281 14.75 -3.45 4.06
C ALA A 281 16.09 -4.08 3.65
N ASP A 282 16.40 -5.26 4.17
CA ASP A 282 17.53 -6.07 3.70
C ASP A 282 17.14 -7.03 2.57
N ALA A 283 18.14 -7.68 1.95
CA ALA A 283 17.93 -8.62 0.85
C ALA A 283 17.14 -9.88 1.24
N ASN A 284 17.06 -10.19 2.54
CA ASN A 284 16.30 -11.32 3.07
C ASN A 284 14.85 -10.94 3.39
N GLY A 285 14.44 -9.70 3.08
CA GLY A 285 13.09 -9.21 3.32
C GLY A 285 12.82 -8.80 4.76
N ASN A 286 13.84 -8.65 5.61
CA ASN A 286 13.63 -8.05 6.92
C ASN A 286 13.49 -6.54 6.78
N ILE A 287 12.60 -5.95 7.57
CA ILE A 287 12.33 -4.51 7.61
C ILE A 287 12.87 -3.95 8.92
N TYR A 288 13.73 -2.96 8.86
CA TYR A 288 14.26 -2.23 10.00
C TYR A 288 13.50 -0.91 10.11
N ILE A 289 13.16 -0.48 11.34
CA ILE A 289 12.30 0.66 11.63
C ILE A 289 12.95 1.50 12.72
N GLY A 290 13.18 2.79 12.48
CA GLY A 290 13.55 3.75 13.53
C GLY A 290 12.30 4.13 14.32
N ASP A 291 12.20 3.67 15.57
CA ASP A 291 11.09 3.89 16.49
C ASP A 291 11.48 4.99 17.49
N ILE A 292 10.86 6.17 17.35
CA ILE A 292 11.38 7.42 17.94
C ILE A 292 10.59 7.96 19.14
N GLY A 293 9.49 7.32 19.53
CA GLY A 293 8.56 7.83 20.53
C GLY A 293 9.23 8.15 21.89
N GLU A 294 8.79 9.22 22.56
CA GLU A 294 9.46 9.72 23.77
C GLU A 294 9.28 8.80 25.01
N THR A 295 8.25 7.94 25.04
CA THR A 295 7.94 7.08 26.20
C THR A 295 8.40 5.62 26.03
N TYR A 296 8.36 5.10 24.80
CA TYR A 296 8.68 3.71 24.47
C TYR A 296 9.51 3.58 23.18
N GLY A 297 10.00 4.69 22.61
CA GLY A 297 10.85 4.67 21.42
C GLY A 297 12.32 4.76 21.77
N HIS A 298 13.12 5.36 20.90
CA HIS A 298 14.60 5.36 20.95
C HIS A 298 15.22 4.00 20.65
N ARG A 299 14.60 3.28 19.73
CA ARG A 299 14.98 1.93 19.32
C ARG A 299 15.03 1.84 17.80
N VAL A 300 15.80 0.89 17.29
CA VAL A 300 15.63 0.37 15.94
C VAL A 300 15.03 -1.02 16.05
N ARG A 301 13.89 -1.20 15.41
CA ARG A 301 13.10 -2.43 15.42
C ARG A 301 13.34 -3.19 14.13
N LYS A 302 13.25 -4.51 14.16
CA LYS A 302 13.34 -5.38 12.99
C LYS A 302 12.11 -6.25 12.90
N VAL A 303 11.43 -6.21 11.77
CA VAL A 303 10.34 -7.10 11.39
C VAL A 303 10.88 -8.13 10.41
N THR A 304 10.69 -9.41 10.71
CA THR A 304 11.08 -10.52 9.82
C THR A 304 9.99 -10.79 8.77
N PRO A 305 10.29 -11.53 7.69
CA PRO A 305 9.27 -11.97 6.73
C PRO A 305 8.11 -12.75 7.34
N ALA A 306 8.31 -13.38 8.51
CA ALA A 306 7.28 -14.07 9.28
C ALA A 306 6.35 -13.11 10.07
N GLY A 307 6.53 -11.80 9.91
CA GLY A 307 5.76 -10.78 10.63
C GLY A 307 6.17 -10.60 12.09
N ILE A 308 7.30 -11.16 12.53
CA ILE A 308 7.76 -11.03 13.92
C ILE A 308 8.62 -9.78 14.09
N ILE A 309 8.29 -8.93 15.07
CA ILE A 309 9.05 -7.74 15.45
C ILE A 309 9.92 -7.99 16.68
N GLY A 310 11.15 -7.46 16.65
CA GLY A 310 12.07 -7.41 17.79
C GLY A 310 12.96 -6.17 17.74
N THR A 311 13.73 -5.93 18.81
CA THR A 311 14.67 -4.80 18.89
C THR A 311 16.05 -5.23 18.43
N VAL A 312 16.67 -4.45 17.56
CA VAL A 312 18.04 -4.70 17.06
C VAL A 312 19.06 -3.66 17.49
N ALA A 313 18.61 -2.48 17.92
CA ALA A 313 19.46 -1.48 18.55
C ALA A 313 18.63 -0.57 19.47
N GLY A 314 19.24 -0.06 20.53
CA GLY A 314 18.57 0.86 21.45
C GLY A 314 17.82 0.13 22.58
N ASN A 315 18.05 0.57 23.82
CA ASN A 315 17.39 0.05 25.03
C ASN A 315 16.18 0.87 25.48
N GLY A 316 15.77 1.87 24.70
CA GLY A 316 14.62 2.73 24.99
C GLY A 316 14.92 3.96 25.85
N LEU A 317 16.16 4.15 26.32
CA LEU A 317 16.56 5.34 27.08
C LEU A 317 17.21 6.39 26.15
N PRO A 318 16.77 7.66 26.16
CA PRO A 318 17.35 8.74 25.34
C PRO A 318 18.69 9.21 25.92
N ARG A 319 19.71 8.37 25.82
CA ARG A 319 21.08 8.60 26.32
C ARG A 319 22.10 8.18 25.26
N PHE A 320 23.38 8.35 25.58
CA PHE A 320 24.49 7.83 24.79
C PHE A 320 25.39 6.94 25.65
N PHE A 321 25.50 5.65 25.29
CA PHE A 321 26.53 4.70 25.75
C PHE A 321 26.48 3.41 24.92
N GLY A 322 27.39 2.47 25.21
CA GLY A 322 27.36 1.10 24.68
C GLY A 322 28.23 0.83 23.44
N ASP A 323 29.08 1.78 23.03
CA ASP A 323 30.04 1.54 21.95
C ASP A 323 30.96 0.34 22.27
N GLY A 324 31.14 -0.55 21.29
CA GLY A 324 31.87 -1.81 21.42
C GLY A 324 31.05 -2.96 22.02
N GLY A 325 29.84 -2.70 22.54
CA GLY A 325 28.96 -3.68 23.16
C GLY A 325 27.79 -4.13 22.27
N ALA A 326 26.87 -4.89 22.88
CA ALA A 326 25.64 -5.35 22.22
C ALA A 326 24.72 -4.15 21.90
N ALA A 327 24.24 -4.10 20.66
CA ALA A 327 23.44 -3.00 20.15
C ALA A 327 22.08 -2.85 20.84
N SER A 328 21.47 -3.95 21.28
CA SER A 328 20.20 -3.94 22.02
C SER A 328 20.31 -3.27 23.40
N GLU A 329 21.50 -3.30 24.00
CA GLU A 329 21.75 -2.74 25.34
C GLU A 329 22.25 -1.28 25.29
N ALA A 330 22.71 -0.84 24.12
CA ALA A 330 23.16 0.53 23.92
C ALA A 330 22.01 1.52 23.95
N ALA A 331 22.28 2.75 24.40
CA ALA A 331 21.31 3.83 24.33
C ALA A 331 21.44 4.60 23.01
N LEU A 332 20.27 4.98 22.49
CA LEU A 332 20.09 5.86 21.33
C LEU A 332 19.15 7.00 21.74
N ALA A 333 19.16 8.12 21.03
CA ALA A 333 18.29 9.24 21.27
C ALA A 333 17.72 9.75 19.93
N THR A 334 16.46 9.41 19.68
CA THR A 334 15.71 9.74 18.44
C THR A 334 16.43 9.23 17.17
N PRO A 335 16.44 7.91 16.91
CA PRO A 335 17.04 7.35 15.69
C PRO A 335 16.24 7.76 14.44
N ALA A 336 16.62 8.90 13.84
CA ALA A 336 15.79 9.61 12.86
C ALA A 336 15.90 9.06 11.44
N GLY A 337 17.04 8.46 11.09
CA GLY A 337 17.32 7.89 9.78
C GLY A 337 18.16 6.62 9.90
N ILE A 338 17.91 5.64 9.03
CA ILE A 338 18.62 4.36 9.02
C ILE A 338 18.97 3.92 7.61
N ALA A 339 20.11 3.24 7.44
CA ALA A 339 20.56 2.66 6.17
C ALA A 339 21.29 1.34 6.38
N LEU A 340 21.27 0.47 5.39
CA LEU A 340 22.04 -0.77 5.36
C LEU A 340 23.10 -0.69 4.27
N ASP A 341 24.28 -1.24 4.53
CA ASP A 341 25.26 -1.55 3.47
C ASP A 341 25.09 -2.98 2.94
N SER A 342 25.84 -3.32 1.89
CA SER A 342 25.81 -4.64 1.26
C SER A 342 26.34 -5.77 2.16
N ALA A 343 27.10 -5.44 3.21
CA ALA A 343 27.56 -6.39 4.22
C ALA A 343 26.54 -6.58 5.37
N GLY A 344 25.40 -5.88 5.31
CA GLY A 344 24.35 -5.95 6.32
C GLY A 344 24.64 -5.12 7.58
N ASN A 345 25.60 -4.18 7.53
CA ASN A 345 25.78 -3.23 8.62
C ASN A 345 24.67 -2.18 8.58
N LEU A 346 24.08 -1.90 9.74
CA LEU A 346 23.03 -0.90 9.93
C LEU A 346 23.63 0.40 10.44
N PHE A 347 23.46 1.48 9.69
CA PHE A 347 23.84 2.84 10.06
C PHE A 347 22.61 3.58 10.59
N ILE A 348 22.77 4.31 11.70
CA ILE A 348 21.69 4.95 12.44
C ILE A 348 22.08 6.40 12.71
N ALA A 349 21.28 7.35 12.23
CA ALA A 349 21.36 8.75 12.62
C ALA A 349 20.78 8.91 14.04
N ASP A 350 21.68 8.97 15.01
CA ASP A 350 21.36 9.09 16.43
C ASP A 350 21.22 10.59 16.77
N GLN A 351 20.08 11.15 16.35
CA GLN A 351 19.88 12.58 16.10
C GLN A 351 20.20 13.45 17.31
N LYS A 352 19.55 13.19 18.46
CA LYS A 352 19.74 14.00 19.68
C LYS A 352 21.13 13.79 20.31
N ASN A 353 21.83 12.71 19.94
CA ASN A 353 23.19 12.43 20.38
C ASN A 353 24.26 12.99 19.42
N GLN A 354 23.89 13.67 18.33
CA GLN A 354 24.82 14.29 17.37
C GLN A 354 25.85 13.31 16.78
N ARG A 355 25.39 12.09 16.47
CA ARG A 355 26.24 10.97 16.03
C ARG A 355 25.57 10.14 14.94
N VAL A 356 26.39 9.45 14.17
CA VAL A 356 25.97 8.29 13.38
C VAL A 356 26.57 7.03 13.98
N ARG A 357 25.71 6.06 14.30
CA ARG A 357 26.06 4.77 14.88
C ARG A 357 26.04 3.69 13.79
N LYS A 358 26.89 2.69 13.92
CA LYS A 358 26.94 1.50 13.05
C LYS A 358 26.71 0.26 13.91
N VAL A 359 25.81 -0.62 13.48
CA VAL A 359 25.57 -1.94 14.06
C VAL A 359 26.01 -3.00 13.05
N THR A 360 26.91 -3.88 13.47
CA THR A 360 27.38 -5.00 12.63
C THR A 360 26.37 -6.14 12.62
N PRO A 361 26.43 -7.09 11.65
CA PRO A 361 25.62 -8.31 11.68
C PRO A 361 25.77 -9.14 12.95
N ALA A 362 26.91 -9.01 13.65
CA ALA A 362 27.16 -9.64 14.95
C ALA A 362 26.45 -8.94 16.12
N GLY A 363 25.69 -7.87 15.85
CA GLY A 363 24.95 -7.11 16.86
C GLY A 363 25.82 -6.17 17.69
N ILE A 364 27.02 -5.81 17.22
CA ILE A 364 27.92 -4.88 17.92
C ILE A 364 27.72 -3.46 17.39
N ILE A 365 27.56 -2.49 18.28
CA ILE A 365 27.37 -1.06 17.94
C ILE A 365 28.63 -0.22 18.17
N SER A 366 28.88 0.76 17.30
CA SER A 366 29.96 1.73 17.46
C SER A 366 29.62 3.08 16.82
N THR A 367 30.23 4.18 17.28
CA THR A 367 30.16 5.48 16.60
C THR A 367 31.07 5.52 15.36
N VAL A 368 30.55 5.95 14.21
CA VAL A 368 31.31 6.10 12.95
C VAL A 368 31.49 7.55 12.50
N ALA A 369 30.64 8.45 12.97
CA ALA A 369 30.77 9.89 12.76
C ALA A 369 30.11 10.68 13.91
N GLY A 370 30.63 11.87 14.20
CA GLY A 370 30.10 12.74 15.24
C GLY A 370 30.78 12.56 16.60
N ASN A 371 31.08 13.67 17.25
CA ASN A 371 31.70 13.71 18.58
C ASN A 371 30.71 14.01 19.72
N GLY A 372 29.44 14.26 19.40
CA GLY A 372 28.39 14.63 20.36
C GLY A 372 28.15 16.12 20.54
N THR A 373 28.98 16.98 19.93
CA THR A 373 28.77 18.43 19.89
C THR A 373 27.98 18.80 18.64
N GLU A 374 26.95 19.62 18.81
CA GLU A 374 26.17 20.16 17.69
C GLU A 374 27.02 21.15 16.86
N GLY A 375 27.07 20.97 15.53
CA GLY A 375 27.71 21.91 14.61
C GLY A 375 28.23 21.27 13.33
N PHE A 376 29.03 22.01 12.55
CA PHE A 376 29.48 21.57 11.21
C PHE A 376 31.01 21.60 11.03
N SER A 377 31.77 21.06 11.99
CA SER A 377 33.25 21.07 11.95
C SER A 377 33.84 19.77 11.38
N GLY A 378 35.16 19.71 11.20
CA GLY A 378 35.89 18.47 10.96
C GLY A 378 36.05 18.03 9.50
N ASP A 379 35.69 18.88 8.52
CA ASP A 379 35.95 18.58 7.10
C ASP A 379 37.44 18.29 6.84
N LYS A 380 37.69 17.31 5.97
CA LYS A 380 39.01 16.75 5.62
C LYS A 380 39.72 16.03 6.77
N GLY A 381 39.02 15.76 7.87
CA GLY A 381 39.57 15.06 9.04
C GLY A 381 38.77 13.80 9.42
N PRO A 382 39.15 13.14 10.52
CA PRO A 382 38.46 11.94 10.99
C PRO A 382 37.00 12.20 11.37
N ALA A 383 36.09 11.41 10.82
CA ALA A 383 34.64 11.54 10.99
C ALA A 383 34.19 11.43 12.46
N ALA A 384 34.82 10.56 13.25
CA ALA A 384 34.53 10.41 14.68
C ALA A 384 34.88 11.64 15.53
N LYS A 385 35.69 12.57 15.01
CA LYS A 385 36.06 13.82 15.70
C LYS A 385 35.25 15.03 15.24
N ALA A 386 34.52 14.93 14.13
CA ALA A 386 33.70 16.02 13.60
C ALA A 386 32.50 16.30 14.50
N SER A 387 32.07 17.56 14.57
CA SER A 387 30.72 17.88 15.05
C SER A 387 29.71 17.67 13.92
N LEU A 388 28.54 17.15 14.30
CA LEU A 388 27.37 17.00 13.42
C LEU A 388 26.23 17.85 13.97
N SER A 389 25.34 18.34 13.12
CA SER A 389 24.17 19.12 13.54
C SER A 389 22.88 18.36 13.22
N SER A 390 22.41 17.63 14.21
CA SER A 390 21.18 16.87 14.25
C SER A 390 20.97 15.99 13.02
N PRO A 391 21.80 14.94 12.85
CA PRO A 391 21.74 14.09 11.68
C PRO A 391 20.32 13.51 11.50
N THR A 392 19.74 13.71 10.33
CA THR A 392 18.33 13.39 10.02
C THR A 392 18.21 12.12 9.17
N ALA A 393 19.13 11.93 8.22
CA ALA A 393 19.14 10.79 7.31
C ALA A 393 20.57 10.32 7.02
N VAL A 394 20.69 9.04 6.69
CA VAL A 394 21.95 8.41 6.27
C VAL A 394 21.72 7.56 5.02
N ALA A 395 22.73 7.44 4.17
CA ALA A 395 22.75 6.54 3.02
C ALA A 395 24.17 6.00 2.79
N VAL A 396 24.31 4.79 2.28
CA VAL A 396 25.64 4.18 2.02
C VAL A 396 25.71 3.74 0.57
N ASP A 397 26.81 4.07 -0.12
CA ASP A 397 27.04 3.62 -1.49
C ASP A 397 27.74 2.24 -1.56
N ALA A 398 27.82 1.68 -2.76
CA ALA A 398 28.45 0.38 -2.99
C ALA A 398 29.97 0.37 -2.73
N ALA A 399 30.61 1.54 -2.67
CA ALA A 399 32.02 1.68 -2.30
C ALA A 399 32.21 1.83 -0.78
N GLY A 400 31.13 1.84 0.00
CA GLY A 400 31.16 1.98 1.46
C GLY A 400 31.27 3.43 1.93
N ASN A 401 31.04 4.42 1.06
CA ASN A 401 30.94 5.80 1.51
C ASN A 401 29.59 6.03 2.18
N LEU A 402 29.60 6.63 3.38
CA LEU A 402 28.43 7.01 4.14
C LEU A 402 28.10 8.49 3.88
N TYR A 403 26.87 8.78 3.50
CA TYR A 403 26.33 10.13 3.32
C TYR A 403 25.41 10.44 4.49
N ILE A 404 25.56 11.62 5.10
CA ILE A 404 24.87 12.04 6.32
C ILE A 404 24.19 13.37 6.02
N ALA A 405 22.86 13.40 6.09
CA ALA A 405 22.09 14.64 6.07
C ALA A 405 22.08 15.22 7.48
N GLU A 406 22.40 16.50 7.59
CA GLU A 406 22.43 17.25 8.83
C GLU A 406 21.88 18.67 8.62
N GLY A 407 21.39 19.28 9.70
CA GLY A 407 20.58 20.50 9.69
C GLY A 407 19.08 20.19 9.81
N GLY A 408 18.31 21.10 10.42
CA GLY A 408 16.85 20.95 10.51
C GLY A 408 16.17 21.36 11.82
N HIS A 409 16.84 22.03 12.76
CA HIS A 409 16.15 22.49 13.97
C HIS A 409 15.40 23.82 13.80
N TYR A 410 15.82 24.67 12.86
CA TYR A 410 15.23 25.97 12.60
C TYR A 410 15.35 26.31 11.12
N TYR A 411 14.30 26.94 10.57
CA TYR A 411 14.20 27.35 9.16
C TYR A 411 15.35 28.24 8.65
N ASP A 412 16.23 28.72 9.55
CA ASP A 412 17.37 29.58 9.23
C ASP A 412 18.75 28.89 9.28
N TYR A 413 18.86 27.64 9.75
CA TYR A 413 20.14 26.92 9.75
C TYR A 413 20.39 26.21 8.42
N PRO A 414 21.51 26.49 7.71
CA PRO A 414 21.81 25.82 6.45
C PRO A 414 22.13 24.35 6.70
N GLY A 415 21.37 23.45 6.07
CA GLY A 415 21.66 22.03 6.10
C GLY A 415 22.81 21.65 5.19
N ARG A 416 23.36 20.46 5.44
CA ARG A 416 24.46 19.89 4.70
C ARG A 416 24.22 18.40 4.50
N VAL A 417 24.80 17.88 3.42
CA VAL A 417 25.10 16.46 3.31
C VAL A 417 26.60 16.30 3.44
N ARG A 418 27.05 15.53 4.43
CA ARG A 418 28.45 15.14 4.62
C ARG A 418 28.68 13.76 4.02
N LYS A 419 29.86 13.54 3.46
CA LYS A 419 30.32 12.25 2.99
C LYS A 419 31.47 11.78 3.89
N VAL A 420 31.34 10.57 4.41
CA VAL A 420 32.38 9.82 5.12
C VAL A 420 32.89 8.73 4.19
N THR A 421 34.19 8.72 3.93
CA THR A 421 34.86 7.70 3.11
C THR A 421 35.20 6.45 3.95
N PRO A 422 35.45 5.28 3.33
CA PRO A 422 35.76 4.05 4.06
C PRO A 422 36.99 4.12 4.98
N ASP A 423 37.93 5.02 4.71
CA ASP A 423 39.09 5.33 5.56
C ASP A 423 38.74 6.20 6.78
N GLY A 424 37.46 6.59 6.93
CA GLY A 424 36.95 7.32 8.08
C GLY A 424 37.11 8.83 8.00
N ASN A 425 37.41 9.40 6.83
CA ASN A 425 37.47 10.85 6.65
C ASN A 425 36.11 11.45 6.28
N ILE A 426 35.77 12.63 6.81
CA ILE A 426 34.51 13.33 6.52
C ILE A 426 34.74 14.62 5.73
N ASN A 427 33.84 14.93 4.79
CA ASN A 427 33.83 16.21 4.08
C ASN A 427 32.41 16.63 3.71
N THR A 428 32.15 17.93 3.58
CA THR A 428 30.91 18.44 2.98
C THR A 428 30.79 18.01 1.51
N PHE A 429 29.68 17.37 1.17
CA PHE A 429 29.36 16.90 -0.18
C PHE A 429 28.32 17.78 -0.86
N ALA A 430 27.34 18.30 -0.11
CA ALA A 430 26.35 19.27 -0.58
C ALA A 430 25.92 20.20 0.56
N GLY A 431 25.45 21.41 0.21
CA GLY A 431 25.02 22.41 1.19
C GLY A 431 26.18 23.15 1.87
N GLY A 432 25.83 24.06 2.80
CA GLY A 432 26.80 24.90 3.51
C GLY A 432 27.26 26.16 2.77
N GLY A 433 26.77 26.38 1.55
CA GLY A 433 26.99 27.61 0.77
C GLY A 433 25.86 28.62 0.91
N THR A 434 25.98 29.74 0.18
CA THR A 434 25.01 30.85 0.20
C THR A 434 24.19 30.99 -1.08
N GLY A 435 24.42 30.12 -2.08
CA GLY A 435 23.79 30.20 -3.40
C GLY A 435 22.34 29.72 -3.40
N TYR A 436 21.42 30.57 -3.87
CA TYR A 436 20.00 30.24 -4.06
C TYR A 436 19.71 29.60 -5.42
N GLU A 437 20.63 29.73 -6.38
CA GLU A 437 20.52 29.04 -7.67
C GLU A 437 21.11 27.63 -7.55
N LEU A 438 20.27 26.62 -7.75
CA LEU A 438 20.59 25.22 -7.42
C LEU A 438 20.62 24.30 -8.66
N ASN A 439 20.58 24.88 -9.86
CA ASN A 439 20.57 24.16 -11.12
C ASN A 439 21.93 24.26 -11.83
N GLY A 440 22.66 23.14 -11.87
CA GLY A 440 23.93 23.03 -12.58
C GLY A 440 25.14 23.62 -11.83
N VAL A 441 24.98 23.94 -10.55
CA VAL A 441 26.03 24.53 -9.71
C VAL A 441 26.79 23.46 -8.91
N PRO A 442 27.99 23.76 -8.39
CA PRO A 442 28.62 22.93 -7.36
C PRO A 442 27.69 22.75 -6.15
N ALA A 443 27.50 21.51 -5.71
CA ALA A 443 26.60 21.16 -4.63
C ALA A 443 27.01 21.81 -3.30
N THR A 444 28.29 22.11 -3.11
CA THR A 444 28.82 22.79 -1.92
C THR A 444 28.56 24.30 -1.91
N SER A 445 28.21 24.92 -3.04
CA SER A 445 27.80 26.34 -3.08
C SER A 445 26.32 26.54 -2.76
N ALA A 446 25.53 25.45 -2.76
CA ALA A 446 24.10 25.48 -2.48
C ALA A 446 23.80 25.95 -1.05
N ARG A 447 22.83 26.87 -0.92
CA ARG A 447 22.10 27.08 0.34
C ARG A 447 21.01 26.02 0.42
N LEU A 448 21.37 24.88 0.99
CA LEU A 448 20.44 23.79 1.26
C LEU A 448 19.71 24.10 2.59
N GLY A 449 18.38 24.06 2.63
CA GLY A 449 17.64 24.10 3.90
C GLY A 449 17.71 22.76 4.61
N SER A 450 16.59 22.15 4.97
CA SER A 450 16.58 20.93 5.79
C SER A 450 16.59 19.66 4.92
N PRO A 451 17.74 18.97 4.71
CA PRO A 451 17.74 17.68 4.04
C PRO A 451 17.10 16.61 4.95
N GLU A 452 16.00 16.02 4.50
CA GLU A 452 15.24 15.03 5.30
C GLU A 452 15.36 13.60 4.79
N ALA A 453 15.78 13.42 3.54
CA ALA A 453 15.91 12.10 2.93
C ALA A 453 17.07 12.05 1.94
N LEU A 454 17.78 10.92 1.95
CA LEU A 454 18.91 10.63 1.06
C LEU A 454 18.70 9.30 0.33
N LEU A 455 19.03 9.24 -0.94
CA LEU A 455 19.01 8.03 -1.76
C LEU A 455 20.18 8.05 -2.75
N LEU A 456 20.78 6.89 -3.03
CA LEU A 456 21.83 6.76 -4.03
C LEU A 456 21.36 5.85 -5.17
N ASP A 457 21.74 6.17 -6.41
CA ASP A 457 21.63 5.23 -7.52
C ASP A 457 22.92 4.43 -7.74
N ALA A 458 22.85 3.42 -8.63
CA ALA A 458 23.99 2.57 -8.96
C ALA A 458 25.16 3.30 -9.63
N ALA A 459 24.95 4.52 -10.14
CA ALA A 459 25.99 5.37 -10.70
C ALA A 459 26.60 6.30 -9.64
N GLY A 460 26.17 6.22 -8.39
CA GLY A 460 26.65 7.06 -7.28
C GLY A 460 26.05 8.47 -7.26
N ASN A 461 24.98 8.73 -8.04
CA ASN A 461 24.26 9.99 -7.89
C ASN A 461 23.47 9.98 -6.58
N LEU A 462 23.61 11.04 -5.80
CA LEU A 462 22.85 11.26 -4.58
C LEU A 462 21.58 12.04 -4.93
N PHE A 463 20.43 11.48 -4.57
CA PHE A 463 19.14 12.15 -4.57
C PHE A 463 18.84 12.59 -3.14
N LEU A 464 18.50 13.86 -2.96
CA LEU A 464 18.18 14.40 -1.65
C LEU A 464 16.96 15.30 -1.71
N ALA A 465 16.13 15.24 -0.68
CA ALA A 465 14.96 16.10 -0.54
C ALA A 465 15.23 17.18 0.51
N ALA A 466 15.08 18.45 0.12
CA ALA A 466 15.18 19.61 1.00
C ALA A 466 14.24 20.73 0.53
N ASP A 467 13.60 21.43 1.47
CA ASP A 467 12.73 22.59 1.22
C ASP A 467 11.67 22.39 0.13
N ASN A 468 11.06 21.20 0.10
CA ASN A 468 10.06 20.80 -0.92
C ASN A 468 10.60 20.61 -2.34
N VAL A 469 11.92 20.46 -2.48
CA VAL A 469 12.59 20.19 -3.75
C VAL A 469 13.40 18.90 -3.62
N VAL A 470 13.37 18.10 -4.68
CA VAL A 470 14.25 16.93 -4.84
C VAL A 470 15.39 17.33 -5.75
N TYR A 471 16.61 17.22 -5.22
CA TYR A 471 17.84 17.47 -5.95
C TYR A 471 18.53 16.17 -6.32
N LYS A 472 19.17 16.15 -7.48
CA LYS A 472 20.18 15.17 -7.85
C LYS A 472 21.55 15.81 -7.75
N VAL A 473 22.48 15.18 -7.05
CA VAL A 473 23.89 15.53 -6.97
C VAL A 473 24.70 14.42 -7.62
N THR A 474 25.47 14.76 -8.64
CA THR A 474 26.34 13.79 -9.33
C THR A 474 27.55 13.40 -8.47
N PRO A 475 28.24 12.29 -8.74
CA PRO A 475 29.50 11.95 -8.06
C PRO A 475 30.55 13.06 -8.14
N GLY A 476 30.55 13.84 -9.24
CA GLY A 476 31.40 15.00 -9.45
C GLY A 476 30.98 16.25 -8.66
N GLY A 477 29.90 16.18 -7.88
CA GLY A 477 29.44 17.27 -7.02
C GLY A 477 28.61 18.33 -7.73
N THR A 478 27.99 18.03 -8.88
CA THR A 478 27.06 18.96 -9.55
C THR A 478 25.64 18.73 -9.04
N MET A 479 24.98 19.78 -8.54
CA MET A 479 23.59 19.73 -8.07
C MET A 479 22.60 20.19 -9.15
N THR A 480 21.44 19.57 -9.22
CA THR A 480 20.34 19.97 -10.11
C THR A 480 19.00 19.66 -9.46
N ALA A 481 18.06 20.60 -9.46
CA ALA A 481 16.68 20.33 -9.05
C ALA A 481 15.99 19.47 -10.11
N ILE A 482 15.43 18.34 -9.69
CA ILE A 482 14.77 17.38 -10.59
C ILE A 482 13.27 17.25 -10.32
N ALA A 483 12.81 17.68 -9.14
CA ALA A 483 11.39 17.79 -8.83
C ALA A 483 11.14 18.86 -7.76
N GLY A 484 9.97 19.50 -7.78
CA GLY A 484 9.61 20.50 -6.77
C GLY A 484 10.12 21.90 -7.08
N THR A 485 9.43 22.90 -6.53
CA THR A 485 9.75 24.34 -6.67
C THR A 485 9.60 25.05 -5.33
N TYR A 486 8.39 25.00 -4.77
CA TYR A 486 8.03 25.49 -3.43
C TYR A 486 6.89 24.63 -2.84
N SER A 487 6.57 24.90 -1.57
CA SER A 487 5.52 24.21 -0.82
C SER A 487 4.16 24.28 -1.53
N GLY A 488 3.54 23.13 -1.77
CA GLY A 488 2.21 23.05 -2.36
C GLY A 488 1.89 21.68 -2.95
N TYR A 489 0.80 21.62 -3.71
CA TYR A 489 0.24 20.37 -4.23
C TYR A 489 -0.14 20.46 -5.73
N ALA A 490 0.41 21.43 -6.46
CA ALA A 490 0.13 21.66 -7.89
C ALA A 490 1.19 21.03 -8.81
N GLY A 491 0.85 20.83 -10.09
CA GLY A 491 1.80 20.37 -11.12
C GLY A 491 1.63 18.93 -11.60
N ASP A 492 0.54 18.26 -11.20
CA ASP A 492 0.19 16.92 -11.68
C ASP A 492 0.12 16.87 -13.21
N GLY A 493 0.78 15.88 -13.81
CA GLY A 493 0.85 15.68 -15.27
C GLY A 493 1.83 16.59 -16.03
N GLY A 494 2.53 17.51 -15.34
CA GLY A 494 3.57 18.37 -15.91
C GLY A 494 5.01 17.90 -15.61
N PRO A 495 6.05 18.63 -16.09
CA PRO A 495 7.44 18.32 -15.76
C PRO A 495 7.68 18.37 -14.25
N ALA A 496 8.24 17.31 -13.67
CA ALA A 496 8.44 17.16 -12.22
C ALA A 496 9.19 18.36 -11.58
N ALA A 497 10.17 18.92 -12.28
CA ALA A 497 10.93 20.10 -11.87
C ALA A 497 10.08 21.39 -11.73
N LYS A 498 8.83 21.40 -12.18
CA LYS A 498 7.87 22.50 -12.02
C LYS A 498 6.72 22.18 -11.06
N ALA A 499 6.70 20.98 -10.49
CA ALA A 499 5.70 20.61 -9.49
C ALA A 499 5.92 21.39 -8.19
N GLN A 500 4.86 21.56 -7.41
CA GLN A 500 4.95 21.95 -6.00
C GLN A 500 4.86 20.68 -5.18
N LEU A 501 5.77 20.53 -4.22
CA LEU A 501 5.77 19.38 -3.31
C LEU A 501 5.51 19.88 -1.89
N TYR A 502 5.05 18.99 -1.02
CA TYR A 502 4.91 19.27 0.40
C TYR A 502 5.59 18.13 1.15
N SER A 503 6.74 18.41 1.78
CA SER A 503 7.55 17.44 2.54
C SER A 503 7.85 16.12 1.80
N PRO A 504 8.55 16.16 0.65
CA PRO A 504 8.89 14.95 -0.10
C PRO A 504 9.90 14.07 0.67
N LEU A 505 9.58 12.78 0.87
CA LEU A 505 10.48 11.79 1.44
C LEU A 505 11.01 10.84 0.35
N ALA A 506 12.31 10.60 0.29
CA ALA A 506 12.93 9.66 -0.65
C ALA A 506 12.83 8.20 -0.13
N ARG A 507 12.47 7.25 -1.00
CA ARG A 507 12.48 5.79 -0.70
C ARG A 507 13.18 5.01 -1.82
N SER A 508 14.11 4.10 -1.49
CA SER A 508 14.71 3.15 -2.44
C SER A 508 13.85 1.91 -2.65
N ARG A 509 13.89 1.35 -3.87
CA ARG A 509 13.61 -0.07 -4.14
C ARG A 509 14.94 -0.84 -4.24
N PRO A 510 15.06 -2.09 -3.77
CA PRO A 510 16.24 -2.91 -4.03
C PRO A 510 16.35 -3.25 -5.52
N GLY A 511 17.50 -2.96 -6.13
CA GLY A 511 17.79 -3.29 -7.52
C GLY A 511 17.95 -4.79 -7.74
N ARG A 512 17.28 -5.34 -8.75
CA ARG A 512 17.57 -6.69 -9.26
C ARG A 512 18.89 -6.67 -10.05
N SER A 513 19.79 -7.58 -9.71
CA SER A 513 20.95 -7.91 -10.54
C SER A 513 20.50 -8.55 -11.85
N ARG A 514 21.18 -8.17 -12.94
CA ARG A 514 21.04 -8.76 -14.27
C ARG A 514 21.55 -10.20 -14.26
N GLN A 515 20.83 -11.12 -14.90
CA GLN A 515 21.39 -12.36 -15.44
C GLN A 515 21.33 -12.27 -16.98
N PRO A 516 22.35 -12.76 -17.71
CA PRO A 516 22.47 -12.54 -19.15
C PRO A 516 21.54 -13.46 -19.95
N VAL A 517 21.07 -12.94 -21.07
CA VAL A 517 20.46 -13.71 -22.15
C VAL A 517 21.52 -14.60 -22.77
N HIS A 518 21.37 -15.92 -22.67
CA HIS A 518 21.99 -16.83 -23.62
C HIS A 518 20.95 -17.25 -24.66
N ARG A 519 21.13 -16.74 -25.89
CA ARG A 519 20.60 -17.35 -27.12
C ARG A 519 21.57 -18.46 -27.55
N ARG A 520 21.11 -19.70 -27.52
CA ARG A 520 20.90 -20.57 -28.69
C ARG A 520 20.17 -21.82 -28.24
#